data_AF-A0A556TZZ0-F1
#
_entry.id   AF-A0A556TZZ0-F1
#
_cell.length_a   1.000
_cell.length_b   1.000
_cell.length_c   1.000
_cell.angle_alpha   90.00
_cell.angle_beta   90.00
_cell.angle_gamma   90.00
#
_symmetry.space_group_name_H-M   'P 1'
#
loop_
_entity.id
_entity.type
_entity.pdbx_description
1 polymer ?
#
loop_
_entity_poly.entity_id
_entity_poly.type
_entity_poly.pdbx_seq_one_letter_code
_entity_poly.pdbx_strand_id
1 'polypeptide(L)'
;MAVCGGTHGNELAGVYLLRQNMRRKRKGSMVDPVTMVTVLTNPRAVQRCVRYTETDLNRCFTHTMLSAPVSDVTPYEVVRAQELNALLGPKGDSAAVDLLCDLHSSTANVGLCLIAHSDSDWICLHICKHLQARVTNVAQSSHKHGRELATIPVRYVHYDVPKCEAYTLHSVGKHGFAMEVGPQPHGVIRANVFTAMQEAVHLTLEWVRLFNSGTKEATLPSML
;
A
#
# COMPACT_ATOMS: atom_id res chain seq x y z
N MET A 1 -9.32 1.44 6.78
CA MET A 1 -8.17 1.34 5.84
C MET A 1 -7.94 -0.12 5.47
N ALA A 2 -7.69 -0.41 4.20
CA ALA A 2 -7.23 -1.72 3.73
C ALA A 2 -5.72 -1.68 3.42
N VAL A 3 -4.99 -2.68 3.88
CA VAL A 3 -3.59 -2.93 3.54
C VAL A 3 -3.52 -4.21 2.70
N CYS A 4 -3.13 -4.05 1.45
CA CYS A 4 -3.08 -5.09 0.44
C CYS A 4 -1.64 -5.50 0.17
N GLY A 5 -1.41 -6.77 -0.14
CA GLY A 5 -0.06 -7.27 -0.38
C GLY A 5 -0.08 -8.57 -1.16
N GLY A 6 1.00 -8.79 -1.93
CA GLY A 6 1.06 -9.90 -2.87
C GLY A 6 0.22 -9.66 -4.12
N THR A 7 0.06 -8.41 -4.54
CA THR A 7 -0.57 -8.06 -5.83
C THR A 7 0.28 -8.62 -6.97
N HIS A 8 1.60 -8.50 -6.81
CA HIS A 8 2.57 -9.35 -7.47
C HIS A 8 3.09 -10.42 -6.52
N GLY A 9 2.97 -11.69 -6.90
CA GLY A 9 3.18 -12.81 -5.97
C GLY A 9 4.63 -13.06 -5.55
N ASN A 10 5.61 -12.51 -6.27
CA ASN A 10 7.03 -12.60 -5.97
C ASN A 10 7.58 -11.39 -5.20
N GLU A 11 6.74 -10.42 -4.83
CA GLU A 11 7.14 -9.28 -4.00
C GLU A 11 6.88 -9.60 -2.52
N LEU A 12 7.85 -10.27 -1.90
CA LEU A 12 7.63 -10.99 -0.65
C LEU A 12 7.45 -10.10 0.59
N ALA A 13 8.01 -8.89 0.63
CA ALA A 13 7.93 -8.04 1.83
C ALA A 13 6.47 -7.77 2.25
N GLY A 14 5.61 -7.38 1.31
CA GLY A 14 4.18 -7.17 1.57
C GLY A 14 3.48 -8.46 2.00
N VAL A 15 3.75 -9.58 1.34
CA VAL A 15 3.18 -10.90 1.68
C VAL A 15 3.50 -11.31 3.13
N TYR A 16 4.76 -11.20 3.54
CA TYR A 16 5.18 -11.56 4.88
C TYR A 16 4.67 -10.59 5.94
N LEU A 17 4.53 -9.29 5.61
CA LEU A 17 3.95 -8.30 6.52
C LEU A 17 2.52 -8.67 6.87
N LEU A 18 1.70 -9.00 5.86
CA LEU A 18 0.32 -9.44 6.08
C LEU A 18 0.25 -10.71 6.92
N ARG A 19 1.11 -11.70 6.62
CA ARG A 19 1.19 -12.95 7.42
C ARG A 19 1.56 -12.67 8.87
N GLN A 20 2.50 -11.76 9.14
CA GLN A 20 2.88 -11.36 10.50
C GLN A 20 1.70 -10.71 11.23
N ASN A 21 0.98 -9.78 10.58
CA ASN A 21 -0.19 -9.11 11.16
C ASN A 21 -1.31 -10.10 11.48
N MET A 22 -1.61 -11.04 10.58
CA MET A 22 -2.61 -12.09 10.82
C MET A 22 -2.25 -12.99 12.00
N ARG A 23 -0.96 -13.34 12.15
CA ARG A 23 -0.46 -14.10 13.31
C ARG A 23 -0.59 -13.32 14.62
N ARG A 24 -0.33 -12.01 14.63
CA ARG A 24 -0.47 -11.15 15.83
C ARG A 24 -1.94 -11.00 16.25
N LYS A 25 -2.84 -10.76 15.30
CA LYS A 25 -4.29 -10.70 15.55
C LYS A 25 -4.81 -11.99 16.18
N ARG A 26 -4.44 -13.17 15.65
CA ARG A 26 -4.80 -14.48 16.22
C ARG A 26 -4.31 -14.69 17.65
N LYS A 27 -3.19 -14.05 18.03
CA LYS A 27 -2.62 -14.13 19.39
C LYS A 27 -3.21 -13.09 20.36
N GLY A 28 -4.23 -12.33 19.96
CA GLY A 28 -4.86 -11.31 20.82
C GLY A 28 -3.95 -10.12 21.18
N SER A 29 -2.81 -9.97 20.51
CA SER A 29 -1.78 -8.97 20.85
C SER A 29 -1.97 -7.62 20.15
N MET A 30 -3.15 -7.37 19.57
CA MET A 30 -3.44 -6.17 18.82
C MET A 30 -4.87 -5.69 19.13
N VAL A 31 -4.98 -4.67 19.98
CA VAL A 31 -6.20 -3.89 20.20
C VAL A 31 -5.93 -2.55 19.54
N ASP A 32 -6.42 -2.36 18.31
CA ASP A 32 -6.22 -1.13 17.55
C ASP A 32 -7.58 -0.46 17.34
N PRO A 33 -7.77 0.81 17.76
CA PRO A 33 -9.04 1.51 17.57
C PRO A 33 -9.38 1.75 16.09
N VAL A 34 -8.40 1.65 15.17
CA VAL A 34 -8.64 1.70 13.72
C VAL A 34 -8.73 0.30 13.15
N THR A 35 -9.86 -0.01 12.49
CA THR A 35 -10.04 -1.25 11.75
C THR A 35 -9.12 -1.27 10.53
N MET A 36 -7.93 -1.85 10.69
CA MET A 36 -7.04 -2.23 9.59
C MET A 36 -7.46 -3.59 9.04
N VAL A 37 -7.97 -3.61 7.81
CA VAL A 37 -8.23 -4.85 7.06
C VAL A 37 -6.98 -5.21 6.26
N THR A 38 -6.58 -6.48 6.28
CA THR A 38 -5.40 -6.98 5.55
C THR A 38 -5.84 -7.97 4.49
N VAL A 39 -5.41 -7.79 3.23
CA VAL A 39 -5.86 -8.62 2.10
C VAL A 39 -4.67 -9.18 1.32
N LEU A 40 -4.60 -10.52 1.20
CA LEU A 40 -3.69 -11.19 0.26
C LEU A 40 -4.34 -11.18 -1.13
N THR A 41 -3.78 -10.41 -2.05
CA THR A 41 -4.50 -10.02 -3.28
C THR A 41 -4.34 -11.03 -4.41
N ASN A 42 -3.16 -11.59 -4.66
CA ASN A 42 -2.97 -12.66 -5.66
C ASN A 42 -2.47 -13.97 -5.01
N PRO A 43 -3.34 -14.75 -4.35
CA PRO A 43 -2.91 -15.98 -3.66
C PRO A 43 -2.29 -17.02 -4.62
N ARG A 44 -2.77 -17.13 -5.88
CA ARG A 44 -2.24 -18.09 -6.87
C ARG A 44 -0.81 -17.74 -7.28
N ALA A 45 -0.53 -16.46 -7.54
CA ALA A 45 0.82 -16.00 -7.88
C ALA A 45 1.76 -16.08 -6.67
N VAL A 46 1.27 -15.74 -5.47
CA VAL A 46 2.05 -15.84 -4.21
C VAL A 46 2.46 -17.29 -3.93
N GLN A 47 1.55 -18.25 -4.12
CA GLN A 47 1.85 -19.67 -3.90
C GLN A 47 2.98 -20.17 -4.82
N ARG A 48 3.05 -19.65 -6.04
CA ARG A 48 4.06 -20.02 -7.04
C ARG A 48 5.30 -19.12 -7.01
N CYS A 49 5.32 -18.09 -6.15
CA CYS A 49 6.36 -17.06 -6.10
C CYS A 49 6.66 -16.46 -7.48
N VAL A 50 5.62 -16.15 -8.25
CA VAL A 50 5.69 -15.49 -9.56
C VAL A 50 4.98 -14.14 -9.50
N ARG A 51 5.26 -13.24 -10.43
CA ARG A 51 4.61 -11.92 -10.49
C ARG A 51 3.09 -12.06 -10.66
N TYR A 52 2.67 -12.82 -11.66
CA TYR A 52 1.29 -13.20 -11.95
C TYR A 52 1.26 -14.56 -12.62
N THR A 53 0.08 -15.15 -12.79
CA THR A 53 -0.09 -16.45 -13.44
C THR A 53 -0.57 -16.37 -14.88
N GLU A 54 -1.49 -15.46 -15.21
CA GLU A 54 -2.02 -15.31 -16.58
C GLU A 54 -1.90 -13.86 -17.07
N THR A 55 -2.24 -12.86 -16.25
CA THR A 55 -2.01 -11.44 -16.57
C THR A 55 -1.66 -10.62 -15.33
N ASP A 56 -1.08 -9.44 -15.50
CA ASP A 56 -0.70 -8.57 -14.38
C ASP A 56 -1.95 -8.04 -13.65
N LEU A 57 -2.18 -8.53 -12.42
CA LEU A 57 -3.33 -8.14 -11.60
C LEU A 57 -3.43 -6.62 -11.43
N ASN A 58 -2.29 -5.93 -11.32
CA ASN A 58 -2.26 -4.48 -11.15
C ASN A 58 -2.51 -3.71 -12.47
N ARG A 59 -3.04 -4.39 -13.50
CA ARG A 59 -3.58 -3.81 -14.74
C ARG A 59 -5.06 -4.14 -14.94
N CYS A 60 -5.69 -4.88 -14.01
CA CYS A 60 -7.03 -5.43 -14.17
C CYS A 60 -8.18 -4.58 -13.59
N PHE A 61 -7.91 -3.36 -13.09
CA PHE A 61 -8.89 -2.56 -12.34
C PHE A 61 -9.51 -1.39 -13.12
N THR A 62 -9.50 -1.43 -14.45
CA THR A 62 -10.29 -0.48 -15.25
C THR A 62 -11.78 -0.78 -15.10
N HIS A 63 -12.65 0.23 -15.21
CA HIS A 63 -14.10 0.00 -15.15
C HIS A 63 -14.57 -1.04 -16.17
N THR A 64 -14.00 -1.03 -17.37
CA THR A 64 -14.28 -2.01 -18.43
C THR A 64 -13.99 -3.44 -17.98
N MET A 65 -12.83 -3.70 -17.36
CA MET A 65 -12.46 -5.04 -16.90
C MET A 65 -13.28 -5.49 -15.68
N LEU A 66 -13.60 -4.55 -14.79
CA LEU A 66 -14.38 -4.83 -13.58
C LEU A 66 -15.86 -5.15 -13.87
N SER A 67 -16.40 -4.64 -14.98
CA SER A 67 -17.78 -4.89 -15.41
C SER A 67 -17.91 -5.95 -16.50
N ALA A 68 -16.80 -6.50 -17.01
CA ALA A 68 -16.82 -7.49 -18.07
C ALA A 68 -17.42 -8.83 -17.58
N PRO A 69 -18.22 -9.54 -18.41
CA PRO A 69 -18.74 -10.85 -18.04
C PRO A 69 -17.60 -11.87 -17.86
N VAL A 70 -17.74 -12.74 -16.86
CA VAL A 70 -16.81 -13.85 -16.62
C VAL A 70 -17.19 -15.05 -17.47
N SER A 71 -16.20 -15.67 -18.09
CA SER A 71 -16.32 -16.90 -18.87
C SER A 71 -15.14 -17.82 -18.56
N ASP A 72 -15.17 -19.06 -19.05
CA ASP A 72 -14.10 -20.05 -18.83
C ASP A 72 -12.74 -19.65 -19.40
N VAL A 73 -12.70 -18.68 -20.32
CA VAL A 73 -11.46 -18.14 -20.91
C VAL A 73 -10.97 -16.87 -20.23
N THR A 74 -11.72 -16.34 -19.26
CA THR A 74 -11.34 -15.12 -18.54
C THR A 74 -10.09 -15.39 -17.69
N PRO A 75 -9.02 -14.58 -17.81
CA PRO A 75 -7.82 -14.76 -17.00
C PRO A 75 -8.13 -14.68 -15.50
N TYR A 76 -7.46 -15.52 -14.72
CA TYR A 76 -7.59 -15.61 -13.28
C TYR A 76 -7.44 -14.24 -12.60
N GLU A 77 -6.45 -13.44 -12.98
CA GLU A 77 -6.27 -12.11 -12.38
C GLU A 77 -7.41 -11.13 -12.70
N VAL A 78 -8.12 -11.28 -13.83
CA VAL A 78 -9.31 -10.46 -14.13
C VAL A 78 -10.47 -10.86 -13.22
N VAL A 79 -10.72 -12.17 -13.06
CA VAL A 79 -11.73 -12.66 -12.10
C VAL A 79 -11.37 -12.20 -10.69
N ARG A 80 -10.10 -12.32 -10.31
CA ARG A 80 -9.61 -11.88 -8.99
C ARG A 80 -9.77 -10.37 -8.78
N ALA A 81 -9.58 -9.55 -9.82
CA ALA A 81 -9.82 -8.12 -9.74
C ALA A 81 -11.29 -7.80 -9.48
N GLN A 82 -12.22 -8.53 -10.09
CA GLN A 82 -13.66 -8.38 -9.83
C GLN A 82 -14.03 -8.78 -8.39
N GLU A 83 -13.47 -9.89 -7.87
CA GLU A 83 -13.63 -10.28 -6.46
C GLU A 83 -13.09 -9.21 -5.49
N LEU A 84 -11.91 -8.66 -5.78
CA LEU A 84 -11.31 -7.61 -4.96
C LEU A 84 -12.11 -6.31 -5.03
N ASN A 85 -12.71 -6.00 -6.19
CA ASN A 85 -13.60 -4.86 -6.35
C ASN A 85 -14.92 -5.04 -5.59
N ALA A 86 -15.46 -6.25 -5.52
CA ALA A 86 -16.62 -6.55 -4.68
C ALA A 86 -16.29 -6.46 -3.18
N LEU A 87 -15.05 -6.80 -2.78
CA LEU A 87 -14.61 -6.77 -1.39
C LEU A 87 -14.22 -5.36 -0.89
N LEU A 88 -13.53 -4.59 -1.73
CA LEU A 88 -12.89 -3.32 -1.35
C LEU A 88 -13.54 -2.10 -2.02
N GLY A 89 -14.30 -2.31 -3.08
CA GLY A 89 -15.02 -1.28 -3.82
C GLY A 89 -16.51 -1.31 -3.49
N PRO A 90 -17.40 -1.14 -4.48
CA PRO A 90 -17.11 -1.01 -5.91
C PRO A 90 -16.32 0.26 -6.25
N LYS A 91 -15.39 0.17 -7.19
CA LYS A 91 -14.57 1.31 -7.63
C LYS A 91 -15.44 2.48 -8.08
N GLY A 92 -15.16 3.65 -7.55
CA GLY A 92 -15.92 4.88 -7.81
C GLY A 92 -17.20 5.03 -6.98
N ASP A 93 -17.56 4.04 -6.16
CA ASP A 93 -18.74 4.08 -5.30
C ASP A 93 -18.42 4.65 -3.91
N SER A 94 -19.42 5.25 -3.28
CA SER A 94 -19.41 5.68 -1.88
C SER A 94 -19.20 4.54 -0.87
N ALA A 95 -19.51 3.30 -1.23
CA ALA A 95 -19.32 2.09 -0.42
C ALA A 95 -17.87 1.57 -0.44
N ALA A 96 -17.02 2.05 -1.36
CA ALA A 96 -15.62 1.66 -1.43
C ALA A 96 -14.88 1.96 -0.13
N VAL A 97 -13.82 1.19 0.14
CA VAL A 97 -12.94 1.43 1.28
C VAL A 97 -12.35 2.84 1.20
N ASP A 98 -12.31 3.54 2.33
CA ASP A 98 -11.90 4.94 2.34
C ASP A 98 -10.43 5.13 1.93
N LEU A 99 -9.54 4.25 2.43
CA LEU A 99 -8.11 4.27 2.12
C LEU A 99 -7.59 2.88 1.83
N LEU A 100 -6.97 2.70 0.65
CA LEU A 100 -6.33 1.46 0.22
C LEU A 100 -4.82 1.66 0.02
N CYS A 101 -4.00 0.98 0.82
CA CYS A 101 -2.56 0.92 0.66
C CYS A 101 -2.15 -0.42 0.06
N ASP A 102 -1.57 -0.42 -1.13
CA ASP A 102 -1.11 -1.63 -1.82
C ASP A 102 0.41 -1.74 -1.73
N LEU A 103 0.92 -2.82 -1.13
CA LEU A 103 2.34 -2.97 -0.82
C LEU A 103 3.10 -3.63 -1.98
N HIS A 104 4.14 -2.95 -2.47
CA HIS A 104 4.99 -3.41 -3.57
C HIS A 104 6.48 -3.41 -3.18
N SER A 105 7.28 -4.16 -3.93
CA SER A 105 8.74 -4.10 -3.86
C SER A 105 9.36 -4.06 -5.24
N SER A 106 10.38 -3.22 -5.41
CA SER A 106 11.03 -3.00 -6.70
C SER A 106 12.48 -3.42 -6.66
N THR A 107 12.98 -3.98 -7.76
CA THR A 107 14.41 -4.21 -7.94
C THR A 107 15.20 -2.90 -8.13
N ALA A 108 14.53 -1.80 -8.46
CA ALA A 108 15.14 -0.49 -8.62
C ALA A 108 15.44 0.16 -7.26
N ASN A 109 16.46 1.03 -7.22
CA ASN A 109 16.86 1.76 -6.02
C ASN A 109 15.95 2.98 -5.75
N VAL A 110 14.67 2.72 -5.49
CA VAL A 110 13.64 3.77 -5.36
C VAL A 110 13.56 4.37 -3.96
N GLY A 111 14.11 3.72 -2.94
CA GLY A 111 13.87 4.09 -1.53
C GLY A 111 12.46 3.70 -1.11
N LEU A 112 11.78 4.55 -0.34
CA LEU A 112 10.33 4.46 -0.11
C LEU A 112 9.60 5.43 -1.05
N CYS A 113 8.65 4.93 -1.81
CA CYS A 113 7.86 5.73 -2.73
C CYS A 113 6.37 5.46 -2.54
N LEU A 114 5.57 6.53 -2.46
CA LEU A 114 4.12 6.46 -2.60
C LEU A 114 3.75 6.79 -4.04
N ILE A 115 3.13 5.84 -4.75
CA ILE A 115 2.70 6.01 -6.15
C ILE A 115 1.18 6.12 -6.18
N ALA A 116 0.65 7.20 -6.75
CA ALA A 116 -0.79 7.45 -6.83
C ALA A 116 -1.17 8.17 -8.13
N HIS A 117 -2.44 8.06 -8.53
CA HIS A 117 -3.00 8.65 -9.76
C HIS A 117 -3.53 10.09 -9.58
N SER A 118 -3.23 10.74 -8.45
CA SER A 118 -3.71 12.10 -8.18
C SER A 118 -2.66 12.91 -7.44
N ASP A 119 -2.43 14.13 -7.89
CA ASP A 119 -1.63 15.16 -7.23
C ASP A 119 -2.48 16.13 -6.38
N SER A 120 -3.79 15.87 -6.29
CA SER A 120 -4.78 16.70 -5.58
C SER A 120 -5.50 15.92 -4.48
N ASP A 121 -5.23 14.61 -4.35
CA ASP A 121 -5.64 13.82 -3.21
C ASP A 121 -4.80 14.19 -1.97
N TRP A 122 -5.30 15.17 -1.23
CA TRP A 122 -4.65 15.70 -0.04
C TRP A 122 -4.41 14.63 1.04
N ILE A 123 -5.21 13.57 1.12
CA ILE A 123 -4.98 12.48 2.09
C ILE A 123 -3.65 11.79 1.78
N CYS A 124 -3.44 11.39 0.53
CA CYS A 124 -2.22 10.72 0.10
C CYS A 124 -0.98 11.63 0.24
N LEU A 125 -1.13 12.92 -0.08
CA LEU A 125 -0.06 13.91 0.09
C LEU A 125 0.31 14.15 1.56
N HIS A 126 -0.68 14.28 2.45
CA HIS A 126 -0.43 14.46 3.88
C HIS A 126 0.18 13.21 4.53
N ILE A 127 -0.20 12.01 4.09
CA ILE A 127 0.48 10.77 4.49
C ILE A 127 1.94 10.81 4.06
N CYS A 128 2.23 11.19 2.81
CA CYS A 128 3.61 11.33 2.32
C CYS A 128 4.40 12.34 3.16
N LYS A 129 3.82 13.51 3.43
CA LYS A 129 4.42 14.54 4.29
C LYS A 129 4.69 14.01 5.70
N HIS A 130 3.77 13.25 6.28
CA HIS A 130 3.92 12.66 7.60
C HIS A 130 5.08 11.66 7.66
N LEU A 131 5.20 10.81 6.63
CA LEU A 131 6.32 9.88 6.47
C LEU A 131 7.65 10.64 6.33
N GLN A 132 7.69 11.68 5.49
CA GLN A 132 8.88 12.52 5.30
C GLN A 132 9.31 13.22 6.61
N ALA A 133 8.38 13.80 7.36
CA ALA A 133 8.68 14.48 8.62
C ALA A 133 9.30 13.52 9.65
N ARG A 134 8.86 12.25 9.67
CA ARG A 134 9.40 11.23 10.57
C ARG A 134 10.80 10.77 10.16
N VAL A 135 11.12 10.77 8.87
CA VAL A 135 12.50 10.56 8.40
C VAL A 135 13.41 11.72 8.81
N THR A 136 12.96 12.97 8.63
CA THR A 136 13.75 14.17 8.98
C THR A 136 13.99 14.32 10.48
N ASN A 137 12.96 14.10 11.31
CA ASN A 137 13.07 14.27 12.77
C ASN A 137 13.99 13.22 13.42
N VAL A 138 14.15 12.04 12.81
CA VAL A 138 15.05 11.00 13.31
C VAL A 138 16.50 11.30 12.94
N ALA A 139 16.77 11.91 11.79
CA ALA A 139 18.12 12.34 11.41
C ALA A 139 18.75 13.32 12.43
N GLN A 140 17.92 14.00 13.23
CA GLN A 140 18.33 14.98 14.24
C GLN A 140 18.48 14.39 15.67
N SER A 141 18.10 13.13 15.91
CA SER A 141 18.17 12.50 17.23
C SER A 141 19.31 11.48 17.33
N SER A 142 20.13 11.56 18.38
CA SER A 142 21.30 10.68 18.60
C SER A 142 20.97 9.20 18.86
N HIS A 143 19.68 8.83 18.90
CA HIS A 143 19.24 7.45 19.11
C HIS A 143 19.07 6.71 17.76
N LYS A 144 20.18 6.17 17.24
CA LYS A 144 20.27 5.45 15.95
C LYS A 144 19.72 4.01 15.93
N HIS A 145 19.32 3.44 17.07
CA HIS A 145 18.90 2.04 17.10
C HIS A 145 17.44 1.85 16.66
N GLY A 146 17.24 1.15 15.54
CA GLY A 146 15.97 0.50 15.20
C GLY A 146 15.04 1.21 14.20
N ARG A 147 15.51 2.18 13.41
CA ARG A 147 14.65 2.88 12.42
C ARG A 147 15.28 2.90 11.02
N GLU A 148 15.07 1.82 10.27
CA GLU A 148 15.54 1.69 8.87
C GLU A 148 14.98 2.80 7.98
N LEU A 149 13.74 3.27 8.25
CA LEU A 149 13.11 4.32 7.47
C LEU A 149 13.88 5.65 7.50
N ALA A 150 14.62 5.94 8.57
CA ALA A 150 15.39 7.18 8.72
C ALA A 150 16.56 7.30 7.74
N THR A 151 16.89 6.22 7.01
CA THR A 151 18.01 6.18 6.07
C THR A 151 17.59 6.16 4.60
N ILE A 152 16.29 6.08 4.32
CA ILE A 152 15.77 5.98 2.95
C ILE A 152 15.03 7.25 2.53
N PRO A 153 15.23 7.73 1.29
CA PRO A 153 14.45 8.84 0.78
C PRO A 153 12.98 8.43 0.66
N VAL A 154 12.08 9.35 1.03
CA VAL A 154 10.62 9.19 0.91
C VAL A 154 10.12 10.14 -0.17
N ARG A 155 9.51 9.58 -1.23
CA ARG A 155 9.02 10.34 -2.39
C ARG A 155 7.55 10.07 -2.66
N TYR A 156 6.90 11.07 -3.25
CA TYR A 156 5.60 10.93 -3.88
C TYR A 156 5.80 10.89 -5.40
N VAL A 157 5.21 9.91 -6.07
CA VAL A 157 5.20 9.82 -7.52
C VAL A 157 3.76 9.91 -7.99
N HIS A 158 3.45 11.04 -8.63
CA HIS A 158 2.20 11.20 -9.35
C HIS A 158 2.33 10.46 -10.68
N TYR A 159 1.50 9.43 -10.86
CA TYR A 159 1.35 8.73 -12.12
C TYR A 159 0.19 9.36 -12.87
N ASP A 160 0.52 10.19 -13.87
CA ASP A 160 -0.42 11.06 -14.59
C ASP A 160 -1.29 10.26 -15.57
N VAL A 161 -2.20 9.48 -15.01
CA VAL A 161 -3.27 8.76 -15.71
C VAL A 161 -4.59 9.23 -15.10
N PRO A 162 -5.58 9.64 -15.92
CA PRO A 162 -6.88 10.06 -15.41
C PRO A 162 -7.48 9.01 -14.47
N LYS A 163 -8.07 9.43 -13.35
CA LYS A 163 -8.63 8.51 -12.33
C LYS A 163 -9.67 7.54 -12.91
N CYS A 164 -10.42 7.94 -13.95
CA CYS A 164 -11.37 7.09 -14.67
C CYS A 164 -10.70 5.94 -15.46
N GLU A 165 -9.44 6.13 -15.88
CA GLU A 165 -8.64 5.15 -16.62
C GLU A 165 -7.67 4.38 -15.72
N ALA A 166 -7.57 4.73 -14.44
CA ALA A 166 -6.71 4.04 -13.49
C ALA A 166 -6.97 2.53 -13.52
N TYR A 167 -5.90 1.74 -13.55
CA TYR A 167 -5.97 0.28 -13.74
C TYR A 167 -5.39 -0.51 -12.57
N THR A 168 -4.94 0.19 -11.52
CA THR A 168 -4.24 -0.38 -10.37
C THR A 168 -5.19 -0.75 -9.24
N LEU A 169 -4.80 -1.70 -8.39
CA LEU A 169 -5.62 -2.12 -7.25
C LEU A 169 -5.96 -0.96 -6.32
N HIS A 170 -4.99 -0.10 -5.98
CA HIS A 170 -5.23 1.01 -5.05
C HIS A 170 -6.24 2.04 -5.57
N SER A 171 -6.54 2.06 -6.87
CA SER A 171 -7.57 2.91 -7.46
C SER A 171 -9.01 2.47 -7.16
N VAL A 172 -9.20 1.29 -6.55
CA VAL A 172 -10.52 0.80 -6.11
C VAL A 172 -11.02 1.58 -4.89
N GLY A 173 -10.13 1.95 -3.97
CA GLY A 173 -10.49 2.76 -2.80
C GLY A 173 -10.82 4.20 -3.17
N LYS A 174 -11.51 4.91 -2.28
CA LYS A 174 -11.80 6.35 -2.46
C LYS A 174 -10.50 7.14 -2.58
N HIS A 175 -9.59 6.85 -1.64
CA HIS A 175 -8.20 7.25 -1.60
C HIS A 175 -7.31 6.00 -1.68
N GLY A 176 -6.14 6.13 -2.28
CA GLY A 176 -5.21 5.01 -2.32
C GLY A 176 -3.90 5.30 -3.00
N PHE A 177 -2.89 4.55 -2.59
CA PHE A 177 -1.55 4.61 -3.14
C PHE A 177 -0.91 3.23 -3.10
N ALA A 178 0.03 2.98 -4.02
CA ALA A 178 0.99 1.91 -3.87
C ALA A 178 2.16 2.38 -3.00
N MET A 179 2.50 1.59 -1.98
CA MET A 179 3.69 1.78 -1.15
C MET A 179 4.80 0.88 -1.67
N GLU A 180 5.73 1.48 -2.40
CA GLU A 180 6.83 0.81 -3.09
C GLU A 180 8.12 0.96 -2.26
N VAL A 181 8.83 -0.16 -2.02
CA VAL A 181 10.12 -0.14 -1.32
C VAL A 181 11.17 -0.92 -2.10
N GLY A 182 12.29 -0.29 -2.42
CA GLY A 182 13.39 -0.91 -3.15
C GLY A 182 14.76 -0.30 -2.82
N PRO A 183 15.85 -1.00 -3.15
CA PRO A 183 15.88 -2.17 -4.02
C PRO A 183 15.70 -3.50 -3.27
N GLN A 184 14.88 -4.39 -3.82
CA GLN A 184 14.71 -5.78 -3.38
C GLN A 184 14.55 -6.69 -4.60
N PRO A 185 15.41 -7.71 -4.77
CA PRO A 185 15.18 -8.75 -5.77
C PRO A 185 13.83 -9.45 -5.54
N HIS A 186 13.09 -9.71 -6.62
CA HIS A 186 11.87 -10.51 -6.53
C HIS A 186 12.18 -11.92 -6.01
N GLY A 187 11.26 -12.52 -5.24
CA GLY A 187 11.44 -13.81 -4.60
C GLY A 187 12.38 -13.80 -3.39
N VAL A 188 12.90 -12.63 -3.00
CA VAL A 188 13.78 -12.45 -1.85
C VAL A 188 13.11 -11.56 -0.81
N ILE A 189 13.36 -11.85 0.47
CA ILE A 189 13.01 -10.98 1.57
C ILE A 189 14.29 -10.43 2.19
N ARG A 190 14.41 -9.10 2.23
CA ARG A 190 15.51 -8.43 2.92
C ARG A 190 14.98 -7.79 4.19
N ALA A 191 15.68 -7.99 5.31
CA ALA A 191 15.26 -7.48 6.62
C ALA A 191 15.10 -5.95 6.64
N ASN A 192 16.00 -5.22 5.97
CA ASN A 192 15.94 -3.76 5.90
C ASN A 192 14.70 -3.26 5.12
N VAL A 193 14.42 -3.83 3.94
CA VAL A 193 13.23 -3.50 3.13
C VAL A 193 11.94 -3.87 3.85
N PHE A 194 11.90 -5.05 4.47
CA PHE A 194 10.77 -5.51 5.28
C PHE A 194 10.49 -4.56 6.44
N THR A 195 11.52 -4.16 7.17
CA THR A 195 11.42 -3.26 8.34
C THR A 195 10.98 -1.87 7.91
N ALA A 196 11.55 -1.32 6.83
CA ALA A 196 11.14 -0.04 6.28
C ALA A 196 9.67 -0.02 5.84
N MET A 197 9.22 -1.07 5.15
CA MET A 197 7.80 -1.21 4.77
C MET A 197 6.90 -1.34 6.00
N GLN A 198 7.31 -2.11 7.01
CA GLN A 198 6.57 -2.24 8.26
C GLN A 198 6.43 -0.90 9.00
N GLU A 199 7.52 -0.14 9.09
CA GLU A 199 7.54 1.18 9.71
C GLU A 199 6.66 2.17 8.93
N ALA A 200 6.73 2.18 7.60
CA ALA A 200 5.91 3.02 6.75
C ALA A 200 4.40 2.72 6.89
N VAL A 201 4.01 1.44 6.95
CA VAL A 201 2.61 1.06 7.22
C VAL A 201 2.19 1.49 8.62
N HIS A 202 3.05 1.34 9.63
CA HIS A 202 2.77 1.79 10.99
C HIS A 202 2.52 3.30 11.04
N LEU A 203 3.40 4.10 10.45
CA LEU A 203 3.29 5.56 10.41
C LEU A 203 2.06 6.02 9.61
N THR A 204 1.69 5.28 8.56
CA THR A 204 0.43 5.53 7.83
C THR A 204 -0.78 5.33 8.75
N LEU A 205 -0.80 4.24 9.53
CA LEU A 205 -1.88 4.00 10.51
C LEU A 205 -1.87 5.05 11.63
N GLU A 206 -0.70 5.48 12.08
CA GLU A 206 -0.56 6.59 13.03
C GLU A 206 -1.20 7.87 12.48
N TRP A 207 -0.88 8.25 11.25
CA TRP A 207 -1.49 9.39 10.58
C TRP A 207 -3.02 9.26 10.48
N VAL A 208 -3.54 8.08 10.09
CA VAL A 208 -4.99 7.83 10.04
C VAL A 208 -5.64 8.01 11.41
N ARG A 209 -4.99 7.55 12.49
CA ARG A 209 -5.50 7.75 13.86
C ARG A 209 -5.57 9.24 14.22
N LEU A 210 -4.50 9.98 13.96
CA LEU A 210 -4.41 11.42 14.24
C LEU A 210 -5.45 12.22 13.43
N PHE A 211 -5.63 11.83 12.17
CA PHE A 211 -6.66 12.41 11.31
C PHE A 211 -8.06 12.15 11.86
N ASN A 212 -8.37 10.90 12.24
CA ASN A 212 -9.67 10.52 12.78
C ASN A 212 -9.97 11.12 14.16
N SER A 213 -8.95 11.45 14.97
CA SER A 213 -9.15 12.11 16.26
C SER A 213 -9.43 13.62 16.13
N GLY A 214 -9.39 14.18 14.92
CA GLY A 214 -9.53 15.62 14.70
C GLY A 214 -8.34 16.42 15.25
N THR A 215 -7.21 15.76 15.54
CA THR A 215 -6.00 16.43 16.00
C THR A 215 -5.45 17.26 14.86
N LYS A 216 -5.54 18.59 14.97
CA LYS A 216 -4.82 19.49 14.07
C LYS A 216 -3.32 19.21 14.25
N GLU A 217 -2.61 18.84 13.20
CA GLU A 217 -1.14 18.81 13.25
C GLU A 217 -0.71 20.17 13.78
N ALA A 218 -0.06 20.18 14.96
CA ALA A 218 0.57 21.39 15.46
C ALA A 218 1.50 21.89 14.35
N THR A 219 1.26 23.11 13.89
CA THR A 219 2.08 23.82 12.92
C THR A 219 3.55 23.55 13.22
N LEU A 220 4.21 22.74 12.37
CA LEU A 220 5.66 22.76 12.28
C LEU A 220 6.05 24.23 12.07
N PRO A 221 7.07 24.76 12.77
CA PRO A 221 7.48 26.14 12.58
C PRO A 221 7.70 26.38 11.10
N SER A 222 7.09 27.44 10.58
CA SER A 222 7.35 27.91 9.23
C SER A 222 8.86 28.11 9.08
N MET A 223 9.51 27.28 8.27
CA MET A 223 10.81 27.64 7.71
C MET A 223 10.52 28.59 6.54
N LEU A 224 10.32 29.86 6.88
CA LEU A 224 10.63 31.01 6.04
C LEU A 224 11.89 31.66 6.61
#